data_AF-A0A7R8XCS3-F1
#
_entry.id   AF-A0A7R8XCS3-F1
#
_cell.length_a   1.000
_cell.length_b   1.000
_cell.length_c   1.000
_cell.angle_alpha   90.00
_cell.angle_beta   90.00
_cell.angle_gamma   90.00
#
_symmetry.space_group_name_H-M   'P 1'
#
loop_
_entity.id
_entity.type
_entity.pdbx_description
1 polymer ?
#
loop_
_entity_poly.entity_id
_entity_poly.type
_entity_poly.pdbx_seq_one_letter_code
_entity_poly.pdbx_strand_id
1 'polypeptide(L)'
;MYDGLEKLEEEEMKKQTPEDDVFPSRIPSKEDGDIYKMRHERWTLRRSSKSESCLHISESNEGRRELRSSYSSDDEKEIFQNDEAEGSQENEYFSSVQQPKSVVMPQLSTREAKLRSFMVGHISGKALLGLTELKRYFPDRILKIYILSWNMNGQPPLRRLDEIVYPSFVEAVPDLLVIGSQESYPARRIWEVDLQEAIGPSHVLFHSTALGTLHLALFIRRDLIWFCSEPETSSFSIRQPTTIKTKGGICIMLYFFGTSLLFINSHLSAHHDNVQDRISDYKRICRGLDFPKILPIKSHRYTSDITSMFDYVFWFGDLNFRISQPRDAVLEQVSTNGQPRFSQAILKHDQLLSLITEGSAFKGFSEAPIHFPPTYKYDPGTGNWDSSDKQRTPAYTDRILYRCKTSRTVKSLAYDSLTYVKTSDHKPVWGLFTVTIRPGSEANVSYSLFSIPLSAGLFQRDIYLAALERRATALEIKKRKTMPSKSKSLVCSIQ
;
A
#
# COMPACT_ATOMS: atom_id res chain seq x y z
N MET A 1 -31.62 -10.51 -51.42
CA MET A 1 -32.80 -9.71 -51.01
C MET A 1 -32.96 -9.91 -49.52
N TYR A 2 -32.08 -9.25 -48.77
CA TYR A 2 -32.26 -7.91 -48.17
C TYR A 2 -33.17 -8.04 -46.93
N ASP A 3 -32.63 -8.16 -45.72
CA ASP A 3 -31.97 -7.08 -44.95
C ASP A 3 -33.00 -6.02 -44.56
N GLY A 4 -33.46 -6.06 -43.32
CA GLY A 4 -34.55 -5.21 -42.85
C GLY A 4 -35.21 -5.69 -41.57
N LEU A 5 -34.45 -5.74 -40.47
CA LEU A 5 -35.02 -5.72 -39.10
C LEU A 5 -34.07 -5.09 -38.05
N GLU A 6 -32.95 -4.48 -38.45
CA GLU A 6 -32.00 -3.78 -37.55
C GLU A 6 -32.07 -2.24 -37.63
N LYS A 7 -33.17 -1.66 -38.12
CA LYS A 7 -33.30 -0.19 -38.30
C LYS A 7 -34.44 0.48 -37.53
N LEU A 8 -34.78 -0.02 -36.34
CA LEU A 8 -35.81 0.62 -35.49
C LEU A 8 -35.33 1.02 -34.08
N GLU A 9 -34.03 0.92 -33.78
CA GLU A 9 -33.48 1.44 -32.50
C GLU A 9 -32.58 2.67 -32.65
N GLU A 10 -32.30 3.15 -33.87
CA GLU A 10 -31.43 4.32 -34.11
C GLU A 10 -32.16 5.66 -34.34
N GLU A 11 -33.50 5.70 -34.40
CA GLU A 11 -34.24 6.96 -34.66
C GLU A 11 -34.95 7.60 -33.45
N GLU A 12 -34.95 6.99 -32.26
CA GLU A 12 -35.57 7.60 -31.06
C GLU A 12 -34.60 8.35 -30.13
N MET A 13 -33.34 8.55 -30.53
CA MET A 13 -32.33 9.30 -29.75
C MET A 13 -31.88 10.61 -30.40
N LYS A 14 -32.78 11.26 -31.15
CA LYS A 14 -32.59 12.64 -31.63
C LYS A 14 -33.78 13.50 -31.20
N LYS A 15 -33.78 13.95 -29.95
CA LYS A 15 -34.46 15.18 -29.47
C LYS A 15 -34.15 15.40 -27.99
N GLN A 16 -33.03 16.05 -27.70
CA GLN A 16 -32.86 16.90 -26.52
C GLN A 16 -31.61 17.75 -26.70
N THR A 17 -31.83 19.00 -27.12
CA THR A 17 -30.86 20.09 -27.05
C THR A 17 -30.76 20.55 -25.59
N PRO A 18 -29.56 20.70 -25.01
CA PRO A 18 -29.35 21.52 -23.82
C PRO A 18 -29.02 22.95 -24.25
N GLU A 19 -29.71 23.89 -23.62
CA GLU A 19 -29.42 25.32 -23.63
C GLU A 19 -28.02 25.61 -23.06
N ASP A 20 -27.45 26.71 -23.55
CA ASP A 20 -26.14 27.25 -23.24
C ASP A 20 -25.93 27.51 -21.74
N ASP A 21 -24.80 27.08 -21.19
CA ASP A 21 -24.19 27.75 -20.05
C ASP A 21 -22.67 27.86 -20.22
N VAL A 22 -22.22 29.10 -20.12
CA VAL A 22 -20.92 29.63 -20.55
C VAL A 22 -19.82 29.25 -19.56
N PHE A 23 -18.79 28.53 -20.04
CA PHE A 23 -17.51 28.39 -19.35
C PHE A 23 -16.68 29.67 -19.52
N PRO A 24 -16.17 30.31 -18.45
CA PRO A 24 -15.07 31.24 -18.60
C PRO A 24 -13.76 30.46 -18.71
N SER A 25 -13.21 30.42 -19.93
CA SER A 25 -11.82 30.04 -20.19
C SER A 25 -10.86 30.97 -19.45
N ARG A 26 -10.23 30.50 -18.37
CA ARG A 26 -9.01 31.13 -17.85
C ARG A 26 -7.79 30.43 -18.42
N ILE A 27 -7.12 31.17 -19.29
CA ILE A 27 -5.77 30.93 -19.83
C ILE A 27 -4.80 30.78 -18.64
N PRO A 28 -3.90 29.77 -18.61
CA PRO A 28 -2.88 29.67 -17.57
C PRO A 28 -1.89 30.84 -17.68
N SER A 29 -1.61 31.51 -16.56
CA SER A 29 -0.58 32.54 -16.48
C SER A 29 0.81 31.93 -16.71
N LYS A 30 1.71 32.76 -17.26
CA LYS A 30 3.10 32.42 -17.64
C LYS A 30 3.99 31.83 -16.52
N GLU A 31 3.54 31.78 -15.28
CA GLU A 31 4.33 31.31 -14.13
C GLU A 31 4.33 29.78 -13.95
N ASP A 32 3.34 29.05 -14.50
CA ASP A 32 3.29 27.58 -14.39
C ASP A 32 4.18 26.85 -15.43
N GLY A 33 4.64 27.57 -16.45
CA GLY A 33 5.54 27.04 -17.49
C GLY A 33 7.02 26.98 -17.07
N ASP A 34 7.44 27.82 -16.13
CA ASP A 34 8.86 27.97 -15.78
C ASP A 34 9.38 26.88 -14.83
N ILE A 35 8.50 26.27 -14.03
CA ILE A 35 8.86 25.15 -13.13
C ILE A 35 9.15 23.86 -13.93
N TYR A 36 8.45 23.64 -15.04
CA TYR A 36 8.71 22.50 -15.94
C TYR A 36 9.93 22.72 -16.84
N LYS A 37 10.20 23.97 -17.25
CA LYS A 37 11.38 24.30 -18.08
C LYS A 37 12.69 24.18 -17.30
N MET A 38 12.72 24.57 -16.02
CA MET A 38 13.87 24.37 -15.14
C MET A 38 14.24 22.89 -14.91
N ARG A 39 13.27 21.96 -14.98
CA ARG A 39 13.53 20.51 -14.87
C ARG A 39 14.20 19.93 -16.12
N HIS A 40 13.97 20.49 -17.30
CA HIS A 40 14.52 19.98 -18.56
C HIS A 40 15.88 20.61 -18.93
N GLU A 41 16.07 21.91 -18.67
CA GLU A 41 17.31 22.63 -19.02
C GLU A 41 18.52 22.26 -18.13
N ARG A 42 18.27 21.78 -16.90
CA ARG A 42 19.35 21.27 -16.01
C ARG A 42 19.94 19.94 -16.48
N TRP A 43 19.25 19.23 -17.38
CA TRP A 43 19.65 17.92 -17.90
C TRP A 43 20.50 18.02 -19.18
N THR A 44 20.35 19.07 -19.99
CA THR A 44 21.13 19.27 -21.23
C THR A 44 22.54 19.79 -20.97
N LEU A 45 22.77 20.58 -19.91
CA LEU A 45 24.11 21.09 -19.57
C LEU A 45 25.12 20.02 -19.10
N ARG A 46 24.66 18.80 -18.74
CA ARG A 46 25.57 17.69 -18.36
C ARG A 46 26.10 16.87 -19.54
N ARG A 47 25.63 17.14 -20.77
CA ARG A 47 26.08 16.43 -21.98
C ARG A 47 27.20 17.13 -22.76
N SER A 48 27.54 18.40 -22.48
CA SER A 48 28.52 19.14 -23.30
C SER A 48 29.94 19.25 -22.71
N SER A 49 30.30 18.46 -21.69
CA SER A 49 31.66 18.47 -21.12
C SER A 49 32.35 17.11 -21.20
N LYS A 50 32.36 16.50 -22.39
CA LYS A 50 33.34 15.46 -22.75
C LYS A 50 33.71 15.57 -24.24
N SER A 51 34.80 16.27 -24.50
CA SER A 51 35.70 16.09 -25.63
C SER A 51 37.10 16.08 -25.02
N GLU A 52 37.62 14.90 -24.73
CA GLU A 52 38.71 14.28 -25.49
C GLU A 52 40.01 15.10 -25.49
N SER A 53 40.98 14.63 -24.70
CA SER A 53 42.36 14.51 -25.19
C SER A 53 42.88 13.13 -24.80
N CYS A 54 43.13 12.34 -25.84
CA CYS A 54 43.70 11.01 -25.82
C CYS A 54 45.22 11.15 -25.87
N LEU A 55 45.96 10.48 -24.98
CA LEU A 55 47.38 10.20 -25.18
C LEU A 55 47.67 8.75 -24.83
N HIS A 56 47.94 7.98 -25.88
CA HIS A 56 48.64 6.70 -25.89
C HIS A 56 50.03 6.83 -25.29
N ILE A 57 50.43 5.92 -24.39
CA ILE A 57 51.80 5.39 -24.31
C ILE A 57 51.72 3.88 -24.02
N SER A 58 52.55 3.16 -24.76
CA SER A 58 52.67 1.71 -24.97
C SER A 58 53.40 0.93 -23.87
N GLU A 59 53.05 -0.36 -23.82
CA GLU A 59 53.77 -1.58 -23.42
C GLU A 59 55.11 -1.51 -22.64
N SER A 60 55.21 -2.37 -21.62
CA SER A 60 56.26 -3.41 -21.58
C SER A 60 55.88 -4.56 -20.63
N ASN A 61 56.08 -5.77 -21.14
CA ASN A 61 56.04 -7.05 -20.44
C ASN A 61 57.21 -7.17 -19.45
N GLU A 62 56.98 -7.83 -18.31
CA GLU A 62 57.87 -8.91 -17.82
C GLU A 62 57.31 -9.59 -16.56
N GLY A 63 57.49 -10.92 -16.47
CA GLY A 63 57.58 -11.63 -15.19
C GLY A 63 56.40 -12.53 -14.78
N ARG A 64 56.23 -13.67 -15.46
CA ARG A 64 55.47 -14.82 -14.96
C ARG A 64 56.44 -15.96 -14.62
N ARG A 65 56.48 -16.41 -13.36
CA ARG A 65 56.95 -17.73 -12.88
C ARG A 65 56.19 -18.01 -11.57
N GLU A 66 55.19 -18.89 -11.59
CA GLU A 66 55.28 -20.31 -11.23
C GLU A 66 55.84 -20.58 -9.83
N LEU A 67 54.99 -21.12 -8.94
CA LEU A 67 55.21 -22.43 -8.32
C LEU A 67 53.98 -22.89 -7.51
N ARG A 68 53.49 -24.06 -7.90
CA ARG A 68 52.56 -24.95 -7.18
C ARG A 68 53.38 -25.88 -6.27
N SER A 69 52.87 -26.21 -5.08
CA SER A 69 53.15 -27.43 -4.27
C SER A 69 52.59 -27.18 -2.85
N SER A 70 51.51 -27.77 -2.33
CA SER A 70 51.07 -29.17 -2.12
C SER A 70 51.49 -29.77 -0.76
N TYR A 71 50.47 -30.22 0.03
CA TYR A 71 50.48 -31.12 1.21
C TYR A 71 51.22 -30.64 2.48
N SER A 72 50.87 -30.99 3.74
CA SER A 72 50.05 -32.05 4.34
C SER A 72 49.56 -31.63 5.74
N SER A 73 48.57 -32.38 6.25
CA SER A 73 48.03 -32.47 7.61
C SER A 73 49.02 -33.00 8.66
N ASP A 74 48.86 -32.58 9.92
CA ASP A 74 48.40 -33.39 11.09
C ASP A 74 48.88 -32.82 12.45
N ASP A 75 48.09 -33.13 13.50
CA ASP A 75 48.40 -33.11 14.95
C ASP A 75 48.48 -31.74 15.70
N GLU A 76 47.98 -31.52 16.93
CA GLU A 76 47.33 -32.36 17.95
C GLU A 76 46.66 -31.46 19.05
N LYS A 77 45.58 -32.02 19.64
CA LYS A 77 44.99 -31.97 21.00
C LYS A 77 45.40 -30.94 22.09
N GLU A 78 44.31 -30.51 22.76
CA GLU A 78 44.05 -30.31 24.22
C GLU A 78 44.86 -29.29 25.05
N ILE A 79 44.13 -28.43 25.80
CA ILE A 79 43.99 -28.49 27.27
C ILE A 79 42.98 -27.40 27.74
N PHE A 80 41.96 -27.85 28.47
CA PHE A 80 41.09 -27.05 29.35
C PHE A 80 41.82 -26.79 30.68
N GLN A 81 41.74 -25.57 31.21
CA GLN A 81 41.92 -25.33 32.65
C GLN A 81 40.80 -24.43 33.18
N ASN A 82 40.09 -24.99 34.15
CA ASN A 82 39.14 -24.35 35.06
C ASN A 82 39.89 -23.45 36.05
N ASP A 83 39.25 -22.36 36.47
CA ASP A 83 39.45 -21.81 37.81
C ASP A 83 38.09 -21.42 38.38
N GLU A 84 37.67 -22.16 39.40
CA GLU A 84 36.63 -21.79 40.36
C GLU A 84 37.30 -21.16 41.58
N ALA A 85 36.73 -20.07 42.10
CA ALA A 85 36.85 -19.70 43.51
C ALA A 85 35.59 -18.95 43.96
N GLU A 86 34.95 -19.51 44.99
CA GLU A 86 33.72 -19.08 45.65
C GLU A 86 33.88 -17.78 46.45
N GLY A 87 32.75 -17.11 46.69
CA GLY A 87 32.65 -15.97 47.60
C GLY A 87 31.22 -15.43 47.73
N SER A 88 30.47 -16.01 48.66
CA SER A 88 29.11 -15.71 49.12
C SER A 88 28.76 -14.22 49.39
N GLN A 89 27.54 -13.80 49.00
CA GLN A 89 26.61 -13.03 49.86
C GLN A 89 25.21 -12.93 49.22
N GLU A 90 24.20 -13.46 49.91
CA GLU A 90 22.77 -13.29 49.66
C GLU A 90 22.23 -11.96 50.23
N ASN A 91 20.98 -11.63 49.83
CA ASN A 91 20.14 -10.45 50.12
C ASN A 91 20.31 -9.31 49.08
N GLU A 92 19.29 -8.76 48.42
CA GLU A 92 17.89 -8.58 48.79
C GLU A 92 17.04 -8.41 47.52
N TYR A 93 15.90 -9.09 47.49
CA TYR A 93 14.89 -9.03 46.45
C TYR A 93 13.88 -7.94 46.84
N PHE A 94 13.78 -6.81 46.12
CA PHE A 94 12.51 -6.10 45.87
C PHE A 94 12.65 -4.91 44.89
N SER A 95 11.77 -4.90 43.89
CA SER A 95 11.18 -3.72 43.22
C SER A 95 12.08 -2.76 42.43
N SER A 96 12.08 -2.91 41.10
CA SER A 96 11.59 -1.81 40.25
C SER A 96 11.11 -2.35 38.90
N VAL A 97 9.79 -2.42 38.72
CA VAL A 97 9.20 -2.40 37.38
C VAL A 97 9.56 -1.03 36.79
N GLN A 98 10.57 -0.98 35.93
CA GLN A 98 10.89 0.23 35.18
C GLN A 98 9.70 0.53 34.26
N GLN A 99 8.94 1.57 34.62
CA GLN A 99 8.00 2.17 33.69
C GLN A 99 8.76 2.59 32.41
N PRO A 100 8.18 2.45 31.21
CA PRO A 100 8.81 2.91 29.99
C PRO A 100 9.07 4.40 30.10
N LYS A 101 10.35 4.79 30.07
CA LYS A 101 10.77 6.19 30.06
C LYS A 101 10.03 6.91 28.94
N SER A 102 9.38 8.01 29.28
CA SER A 102 8.70 8.88 28.32
C SER A 102 9.65 9.19 27.17
N VAL A 103 9.18 9.04 25.93
CA VAL A 103 9.95 9.36 24.73
C VAL A 103 10.00 10.88 24.62
N VAL A 104 10.85 11.52 25.43
CA VAL A 104 11.29 12.90 25.21
C VAL A 104 12.04 12.88 23.90
N MET A 105 11.68 13.74 22.94
CA MET A 105 12.44 13.93 21.70
C MET A 105 13.90 14.28 22.07
N PRO A 106 14.89 13.38 21.88
CA PRO A 106 16.27 13.71 22.19
C PRO A 106 16.73 14.95 21.45
N GLN A 107 17.47 15.80 22.17
CA GLN A 107 18.07 17.00 21.60
C GLN A 107 19.05 16.61 20.49
N LEU A 108 18.81 17.14 19.29
CA LEU A 108 19.76 17.02 18.18
C LEU A 108 20.82 18.10 18.32
N SER A 109 22.07 17.70 18.53
CA SER A 109 23.16 18.69 18.60
C SER A 109 23.33 19.41 17.27
N THR A 110 23.74 20.68 17.30
CA THR A 110 24.02 21.47 16.09
C THR A 110 25.09 20.82 15.21
N ARG A 111 26.05 20.11 15.82
CA ARG A 111 27.05 19.31 15.11
C ARG A 111 26.43 18.15 14.35
N GLU A 112 25.51 17.40 14.96
CA GLU A 112 24.83 16.28 14.30
C GLU A 112 23.86 16.76 13.23
N ALA A 113 23.15 17.87 13.45
CA ALA A 113 22.28 18.48 12.44
C ALA A 113 23.06 18.83 11.16
N LYS A 114 24.27 19.38 11.29
CA LYS A 114 25.14 19.72 10.15
C LYS A 114 25.69 18.50 9.40
N LEU A 115 25.79 17.35 10.06
CA LEU A 115 26.32 16.10 9.48
C LEU A 115 25.22 15.21 8.87
N ARG A 116 23.94 15.46 9.16
CA ARG A 116 22.80 14.72 8.59
C ARG A 116 22.52 15.22 7.16
N SER A 117 22.65 14.34 6.18
CA SER A 117 22.12 14.56 4.83
C SER A 117 20.67 14.10 4.78
N PHE A 118 19.74 15.03 4.49
CA PHE A 118 18.31 14.75 4.35
C PHE A 118 17.88 14.45 2.91
N MET A 119 18.74 14.71 1.92
CA MET A 119 18.44 14.49 0.50
C MET A 119 18.96 13.15 -0.03
N VAL A 120 19.98 12.60 0.63
CA VAL A 120 20.73 11.41 0.21
C VAL A 120 21.01 10.62 1.48
N GLY A 121 20.43 9.42 1.61
CA GLY A 121 20.64 8.57 2.79
C GLY A 121 22.08 8.09 2.88
N HIS A 122 22.95 8.85 3.54
CA HIS A 122 24.31 8.41 3.86
C HIS A 122 24.28 7.47 5.06
N ILE A 123 24.81 6.26 4.89
CA ILE A 123 24.65 5.12 5.80
C ILE A 123 25.85 5.03 6.77
N SER A 124 26.01 6.02 7.64
CA SER A 124 26.85 5.88 8.85
C SER A 124 25.98 5.49 10.06
N GLY A 125 26.56 5.12 11.22
CA GLY A 125 25.78 4.83 12.44
C GLY A 125 24.84 5.96 12.92
N LYS A 126 24.99 7.17 12.35
CA LYS A 126 24.13 8.35 12.56
C LYS A 126 23.22 8.69 11.36
N ALA A 127 23.09 7.78 10.41
CA ALA A 127 22.22 7.91 9.23
C ALA A 127 20.75 8.06 9.63
N LEU A 128 19.99 8.85 8.85
CA LEU A 128 18.55 9.00 9.03
C LEU A 128 17.81 7.64 8.96
N LEU A 129 18.23 6.76 8.04
CA LEU A 129 17.70 5.41 7.90
C LEU A 129 18.48 4.36 8.74
N GLY A 130 19.36 4.80 9.63
CA GLY A 130 20.28 3.95 10.37
C GLY A 130 19.64 3.25 11.59
N LEU A 131 20.44 2.39 12.23
CA LEU A 131 20.01 1.61 13.40
C LEU A 131 19.59 2.47 14.60
N THR A 132 20.23 3.63 14.79
CA THR A 132 19.95 4.54 15.90
C THR A 132 18.52 5.08 15.83
N GLU A 133 18.12 5.66 14.70
CA GLU A 133 16.75 6.15 14.51
C GLU A 133 15.74 5.00 14.45
N LEU A 134 16.11 3.86 13.85
CA LEU A 134 15.24 2.69 13.87
C LEU A 134 14.89 2.24 15.28
N LYS A 135 15.88 2.07 16.16
CA LYS A 135 15.65 1.68 17.57
C LYS A 135 14.85 2.72 18.34
N ARG A 136 14.94 4.00 17.96
CA ARG A 136 14.20 5.10 18.61
C ARG A 136 12.71 5.04 18.30
N TYR A 137 12.35 4.83 17.04
CA TYR A 137 10.94 4.80 16.61
C TYR A 137 10.32 3.41 16.70
N PHE A 138 11.12 2.36 16.51
CA PHE A 138 10.72 0.96 16.50
C PHE A 138 11.72 0.12 17.32
N PRO A 139 11.68 0.18 18.66
CA PRO A 139 12.60 -0.57 19.52
C PRO A 139 12.50 -2.08 19.31
N ASP A 140 11.31 -2.60 19.03
CA ASP A 140 11.01 -3.99 18.69
C ASP A 140 11.21 -4.31 17.20
N ARG A 141 11.44 -3.27 16.37
CA ARG A 141 11.54 -3.32 14.91
C ARG A 141 10.28 -3.88 14.25
N ILE A 142 9.11 -3.67 14.83
CA ILE A 142 7.83 -4.14 14.30
C ILE A 142 7.09 -2.98 13.63
N LEU A 143 6.83 -3.09 12.33
CA LEU A 143 5.98 -2.16 11.59
C LEU A 143 4.56 -2.72 11.49
N LYS A 144 3.55 -1.93 11.88
CA LYS A 144 2.13 -2.28 11.74
C LYS A 144 1.55 -1.71 10.44
N ILE A 145 0.93 -2.57 9.64
CA ILE A 145 0.39 -2.23 8.33
C ILE A 145 -1.09 -2.62 8.28
N TYR A 146 -1.96 -1.64 8.08
CA TYR A 146 -3.37 -1.85 7.78
C TYR A 146 -3.57 -1.81 6.26
N ILE A 147 -4.28 -2.79 5.72
CA ILE A 147 -4.58 -2.87 4.28
C ILE A 147 -6.09 -2.99 4.12
N LEU A 148 -6.66 -2.18 3.23
CA LEU A 148 -8.07 -2.20 2.83
C LEU A 148 -8.17 -2.43 1.32
N SER A 149 -9.01 -3.35 0.91
CA SER A 149 -9.44 -3.57 -0.47
C SER A 149 -10.94 -3.33 -0.57
N TRP A 150 -11.38 -2.49 -1.51
CA TRP A 150 -12.80 -2.24 -1.72
C TRP A 150 -13.17 -1.97 -3.17
N ASN A 151 -13.97 -2.87 -3.77
CA ASN A 151 -14.66 -2.56 -5.00
C ASN A 151 -15.87 -1.65 -4.69
N MET A 152 -15.82 -0.40 -5.14
CA MET A 152 -16.81 0.62 -4.81
C MET A 152 -18.01 0.65 -5.78
N ASN A 153 -17.96 -0.08 -6.89
CA ASN A 153 -18.99 -0.08 -7.93
C ASN A 153 -19.40 1.34 -8.39
N GLY A 154 -18.41 2.25 -8.48
CA GLY A 154 -18.56 3.66 -8.83
C GLY A 154 -19.29 4.52 -7.79
N GLN A 155 -19.69 3.95 -6.66
CA GLN A 155 -20.51 4.62 -5.66
C GLN A 155 -19.68 5.60 -4.81
N PRO A 156 -20.29 6.69 -4.31
CA PRO A 156 -19.61 7.59 -3.40
C PRO A 156 -19.24 6.89 -2.09
N PRO A 157 -18.19 7.37 -1.40
CA PRO A 157 -17.83 6.87 -0.09
C PRO A 157 -18.95 7.09 0.94
N LEU A 158 -18.89 6.34 2.03
CA LEU A 158 -19.77 6.56 3.18
C LEU A 158 -19.51 7.93 3.81
N ARG A 159 -20.54 8.54 4.42
CA ARG A 159 -20.38 9.79 5.18
C ARG A 159 -19.45 9.68 6.39
N ARG A 160 -19.33 8.47 6.95
CA ARG A 160 -18.47 8.15 8.10
C ARG A 160 -17.52 7.03 7.70
N LEU A 161 -16.25 7.37 7.49
CA LEU A 161 -15.18 6.44 7.11
C LEU A 161 -14.29 6.04 8.30
N ASP A 162 -14.50 6.65 9.46
CA ASP A 162 -13.75 6.38 10.70
C ASP A 162 -13.80 4.91 11.07
N GLU A 163 -14.98 4.29 11.03
CA GLU A 163 -15.14 2.85 11.28
C GLU A 163 -14.52 1.97 10.19
N ILE A 164 -14.21 2.52 9.00
CA ILE A 164 -13.55 1.79 7.91
C ILE A 164 -12.02 1.86 8.03
N VAL A 165 -11.46 2.98 8.47
CA VAL A 165 -10.01 3.16 8.60
C VAL A 165 -9.49 2.76 9.99
N TYR A 166 -10.34 2.85 11.02
CA TYR A 166 -10.07 2.44 12.40
C TYR A 166 -11.25 1.63 12.97
N PRO A 167 -11.48 0.41 12.48
CA PRO A 167 -12.53 -0.42 13.03
C PRO A 167 -12.23 -0.77 14.50
N SER A 168 -13.28 -0.95 15.32
CA SER A 168 -13.21 -0.86 16.79
C SER A 168 -12.27 -1.86 17.49
N PHE A 169 -11.91 -2.96 16.83
CA PHE A 169 -10.96 -3.96 17.35
C PHE A 169 -9.48 -3.59 17.09
N VAL A 170 -9.21 -2.51 16.34
CA VAL A 170 -7.84 -1.99 16.15
C VAL A 170 -7.50 -1.09 17.34
N GLU A 171 -6.92 -1.69 18.39
CA GLU A 171 -6.59 -0.97 19.64
C GLU A 171 -5.53 0.11 19.46
N ALA A 172 -4.58 -0.10 18.55
CA ALA A 172 -3.48 0.81 18.30
C ALA A 172 -3.47 1.24 16.84
N VAL A 173 -3.32 2.55 16.64
CA VAL A 173 -3.23 3.16 15.33
C VAL A 173 -2.07 2.54 14.53
N PRO A 174 -2.32 2.01 13.31
CA PRO A 174 -1.28 1.45 12.44
C PRO A 174 -0.20 2.47 12.06
N ASP A 175 0.97 2.01 11.63
CA ASP A 175 2.02 2.90 11.13
C ASP A 175 1.80 3.29 9.67
N LEU A 176 1.31 2.33 8.88
CA LEU A 176 0.89 2.48 7.48
C LEU A 176 -0.58 2.09 7.32
N LEU A 177 -1.34 2.88 6.56
CA LEU A 177 -2.64 2.50 6.04
C LEU A 177 -2.58 2.49 4.52
N VAL A 178 -2.84 1.33 3.93
CA VAL A 178 -2.77 1.07 2.49
C VAL A 178 -4.19 0.79 2.00
N ILE A 179 -4.73 1.69 1.18
CA ILE A 179 -6.12 1.63 0.75
C ILE A 179 -6.16 1.45 -0.76
N GLY A 180 -6.61 0.28 -1.20
CA GLY A 180 -6.87 -0.02 -2.61
C GLY A 180 -8.36 -0.06 -2.89
N SER A 181 -8.77 0.63 -3.95
CA SER A 181 -10.13 0.56 -4.44
C SER A 181 -10.19 0.17 -5.92
N GLN A 182 -11.27 -0.52 -6.30
CA GLN A 182 -11.58 -0.91 -7.68
C GLN A 182 -12.99 -0.40 -8.01
N GLU A 183 -13.26 -0.14 -9.29
CA GLU A 183 -14.48 0.61 -9.68
C GLU A 183 -14.64 1.85 -8.78
N SER A 184 -13.53 2.54 -8.52
CA SER A 184 -13.44 3.60 -7.51
C SER A 184 -14.40 4.74 -7.80
N TYR A 185 -14.78 5.47 -6.76
CA TYR A 185 -15.55 6.70 -6.89
C TYR A 185 -14.85 7.68 -7.87
N PRO A 186 -15.53 8.20 -8.91
CA PRO A 186 -14.90 9.01 -9.95
C PRO A 186 -14.18 10.27 -9.43
N ALA A 187 -14.70 10.90 -8.37
CA ALA A 187 -14.06 12.07 -7.77
C ALA A 187 -12.95 11.66 -6.79
N ARG A 188 -11.83 11.16 -7.33
CA ARG A 188 -10.66 10.68 -6.57
C ARG A 188 -10.18 11.68 -5.51
N ARG A 189 -10.08 12.97 -5.85
CA ARG A 189 -9.62 13.99 -4.91
C ARG A 189 -10.55 14.10 -3.70
N ILE A 190 -11.86 14.00 -3.91
CA ILE A 190 -12.85 14.02 -2.82
C ILE A 190 -12.64 12.78 -1.94
N TRP A 191 -12.52 11.60 -2.56
CA TRP A 191 -12.24 10.36 -1.85
C TRP A 191 -10.97 10.43 -0.99
N GLU A 192 -9.87 10.96 -1.52
CA GLU A 192 -8.60 11.12 -0.78
C GLU A 192 -8.72 12.11 0.39
N VAL A 193 -9.49 13.20 0.22
CA VAL A 193 -9.76 14.15 1.30
C VAL A 193 -10.68 13.54 2.36
N ASP A 194 -11.71 12.77 1.98
CA ASP A 194 -12.61 12.10 2.92
C ASP A 194 -11.84 11.08 3.77
N LEU A 195 -10.94 10.31 3.15
CA LEU A 195 -10.02 9.42 3.86
C LEU A 195 -9.12 10.18 4.84
N GLN A 196 -8.45 11.24 4.38
CA GLN A 196 -7.55 12.04 5.22
C GLN A 196 -8.31 12.71 6.39
N GLU A 197 -9.56 13.12 6.16
CA GLU A 197 -10.44 13.69 7.18
C GLU A 197 -10.78 12.65 8.25
N ALA A 198 -11.14 11.42 7.85
CA ALA A 198 -11.46 10.33 8.76
C ALA A 198 -10.25 9.82 9.54
N ILE A 199 -9.12 9.64 8.85
CA ILE A 199 -7.84 9.21 9.44
C ILE A 199 -7.31 10.27 10.43
N GLY A 200 -7.54 11.55 10.12
CA GLY A 200 -7.15 12.67 10.96
C GLY A 200 -5.66 13.08 10.83
N PRO A 201 -5.19 14.00 11.68
CA PRO A 201 -3.90 14.68 11.52
C PRO A 201 -2.68 13.86 11.94
N SER A 202 -2.88 12.64 12.48
CA SER A 202 -1.79 11.75 12.89
C SER A 202 -1.06 11.15 11.68
N HIS A 203 -1.74 11.07 10.54
CA HIS A 203 -1.22 10.55 9.28
C HIS A 203 -1.31 11.58 8.19
N VAL A 204 -0.50 11.35 7.16
CA VAL A 204 -0.55 12.10 5.91
C VAL A 204 -0.68 11.14 4.74
N LEU A 205 -1.41 11.55 3.70
CA LEU A 205 -1.36 10.86 2.41
C LEU A 205 0.04 11.00 1.84
N PHE A 206 0.82 9.93 1.94
CA PHE A 206 2.22 9.91 1.52
C PHE A 206 2.34 9.85 0.01
N HIS A 207 1.59 8.92 -0.60
CA HIS A 207 1.58 8.74 -2.04
C HIS A 207 0.28 8.07 -2.49
N SER A 208 -0.18 8.36 -3.70
CA SER A 208 -1.29 7.65 -4.31
C SER A 208 -1.17 7.59 -5.83
N THR A 209 -1.72 6.52 -6.42
CA THR A 209 -1.71 6.28 -7.86
C THR A 209 -3.05 5.73 -8.32
N ALA A 210 -3.32 5.84 -9.62
CA ALA A 210 -4.56 5.38 -10.23
C ALA A 210 -4.33 4.91 -11.68
N LEU A 211 -5.18 3.97 -12.12
CA LEU A 211 -5.30 3.54 -13.52
C LEU A 211 -6.77 3.32 -13.82
N GLY A 212 -7.40 4.24 -14.55
CA GLY A 212 -8.85 4.24 -14.75
C GLY A 212 -9.58 4.25 -13.42
N THR A 213 -10.32 3.19 -13.09
CA THR A 213 -11.08 3.06 -11.84
C THR A 213 -10.35 2.28 -10.74
N LEU A 214 -9.10 1.88 -10.98
CA LEU A 214 -8.20 1.41 -9.92
C LEU A 214 -7.56 2.59 -9.21
N HIS A 215 -7.56 2.58 -7.88
CA HIS A 215 -6.87 3.58 -7.06
C HIS A 215 -6.14 2.90 -5.90
N LEU A 216 -4.97 3.43 -5.54
CA LEU A 216 -4.16 2.93 -4.44
C LEU A 216 -3.59 4.15 -3.70
N ALA A 217 -3.92 4.28 -2.42
CA ALA A 217 -3.46 5.33 -1.53
C ALA A 217 -2.68 4.75 -0.36
N LEU A 218 -1.54 5.36 -0.06
CA LEU A 218 -0.67 5.01 1.06
C LEU A 218 -0.63 6.19 2.03
N PHE A 219 -1.21 6.00 3.21
CA PHE A 219 -1.09 6.90 4.34
C PHE A 219 -0.03 6.38 5.31
N ILE A 220 0.70 7.29 5.93
CA ILE A 220 1.74 6.99 6.91
C ILE A 220 1.63 7.94 8.09
N ARG A 221 1.98 7.48 9.29
CA ARG A 221 2.14 8.37 10.44
C ARG A 221 3.08 9.51 10.07
N ARG A 222 2.67 10.75 10.31
CA ARG A 222 3.37 11.93 9.81
C ARG A 222 4.83 12.02 10.26
N ASP A 223 5.16 11.46 11.42
CA ASP A 223 6.52 11.49 11.97
C ASP A 223 7.46 10.49 11.27
N LEU A 224 6.91 9.56 10.48
CA LEU A 224 7.65 8.48 9.82
C LEU A 224 8.03 8.79 8.36
N ILE A 225 7.50 9.87 7.76
CA ILE A 225 7.78 10.27 6.36
C ILE A 225 9.26 10.48 6.06
N TRP A 226 10.06 10.76 7.10
CA TRP A 226 11.51 10.96 7.01
C TRP A 226 12.28 9.66 6.78
N PHE A 227 11.68 8.51 7.08
CA PHE A 227 12.34 7.21 7.01
C PHE A 227 11.98 6.41 5.75
N CYS A 228 11.41 7.09 4.75
CA CYS A 228 11.00 6.53 3.47
C CYS A 228 11.93 6.97 2.34
N SER A 229 12.14 6.09 1.36
CA SER A 229 12.58 6.52 0.04
C SER A 229 11.49 7.32 -0.68
N GLU A 230 11.85 7.95 -1.79
CA GLU A 230 10.85 8.35 -2.78
C GLU A 230 10.06 7.11 -3.23
N PRO A 231 8.71 7.14 -3.21
CA PRO A 231 7.90 6.04 -3.70
C PRO A 231 7.98 5.94 -5.22
N GLU A 232 8.03 4.72 -5.75
CA GLU A 232 7.83 4.51 -7.18
C GLU A 232 6.44 3.92 -7.46
N THR A 233 5.84 4.29 -8.59
CA THR A 233 4.59 3.68 -9.08
C THR A 233 4.71 3.06 -10.48
N SER A 234 4.01 1.93 -10.66
CA SER A 234 3.90 1.21 -11.93
C SER A 234 2.50 0.65 -12.06
N SER A 235 2.04 0.52 -13.30
CA SER A 235 0.69 0.07 -13.61
C SER A 235 0.71 -0.79 -14.86
N PHE A 236 -0.20 -1.74 -14.90
CA PHE A 236 -0.38 -2.63 -16.02
C PHE A 236 -1.87 -2.78 -16.34
N SER A 237 -2.28 -2.36 -17.54
CA SER A 237 -3.62 -2.59 -18.07
C SER A 237 -3.69 -3.91 -18.81
N ILE A 238 -4.64 -4.77 -18.43
CA ILE A 238 -4.90 -6.06 -19.10
C ILE A 238 -5.69 -5.85 -20.39
N ARG A 239 -6.58 -4.85 -20.41
CA ARG A 239 -7.47 -4.52 -21.53
C ARG A 239 -6.87 -3.48 -22.45
N GLN A 240 -7.32 -3.49 -23.71
CA GLN A 240 -7.00 -2.46 -24.69
C GLN A 240 -7.49 -1.07 -24.21
N PRO A 241 -6.81 0.03 -24.59
CA PRO A 241 -7.09 1.37 -24.09
C PRO A 241 -8.53 1.89 -24.29
N THR A 242 -9.29 1.28 -25.20
CA THR A 242 -10.64 1.73 -25.60
C THR A 242 -11.77 1.25 -24.67
N THR A 243 -11.49 0.38 -23.68
CA THR A 243 -12.53 -0.16 -22.81
C THR A 243 -12.75 0.69 -21.55
N ILE A 244 -13.98 1.16 -21.33
CA ILE A 244 -14.38 2.04 -20.20
C ILE A 244 -14.08 1.43 -18.82
N LYS A 245 -14.17 0.09 -18.68
CA LYS A 245 -13.84 -0.62 -17.43
C LYS A 245 -12.41 -1.16 -17.44
N THR A 246 -11.59 -0.69 -16.50
CA THR A 246 -10.18 -1.07 -16.34
C THR A 246 -10.04 -2.38 -15.57
N LYS A 247 -9.31 -3.33 -16.16
CA LYS A 247 -8.79 -4.54 -15.51
C LYS A 247 -7.28 -4.44 -15.56
N GLY A 248 -6.60 -4.74 -14.46
CA GLY A 248 -5.18 -4.49 -14.35
C GLY A 248 -4.65 -4.56 -12.94
N GLY A 249 -3.41 -4.10 -12.78
CA GLY A 249 -2.76 -3.91 -11.49
C GLY A 249 -2.09 -2.54 -11.43
N ILE A 250 -2.16 -1.89 -10.28
CA ILE A 250 -1.38 -0.71 -9.93
C ILE A 250 -0.59 -1.01 -8.67
N CYS A 251 0.58 -0.40 -8.53
CA CYS A 251 1.42 -0.64 -7.38
C CYS A 251 2.18 0.58 -6.91
N ILE A 252 2.45 0.59 -5.60
CA ILE A 252 3.36 1.52 -4.92
C ILE A 252 4.46 0.68 -4.30
N MET A 253 5.70 1.11 -4.49
CA MET A 253 6.85 0.53 -3.82
C MET A 253 7.71 1.59 -3.13
N LEU A 254 8.34 1.23 -2.02
CA LEU A 254 9.27 2.11 -1.31
C LEU A 254 10.23 1.30 -0.43
N TYR A 255 11.33 1.93 -0.04
CA TYR A 255 12.09 1.52 1.13
C TYR A 255 11.55 2.24 2.37
N PHE A 256 11.30 1.48 3.44
CA PHE A 256 11.10 1.98 4.79
C PHE A 256 12.29 1.55 5.65
N PHE A 257 13.10 2.50 6.11
CA PHE A 257 14.46 2.24 6.57
C PHE A 257 15.24 1.39 5.55
N GLY A 258 15.74 0.22 5.94
CA GLY A 258 16.42 -0.73 5.06
C GLY A 258 15.50 -1.79 4.47
N THR A 259 14.19 -1.74 4.70
CA THR A 259 13.23 -2.77 4.28
C THR A 259 12.47 -2.33 3.04
N SER A 260 12.46 -3.15 1.98
CA SER A 260 11.65 -2.85 0.78
C SER A 260 10.22 -3.40 0.89
N LEU A 261 9.24 -2.55 0.58
CA LEU A 261 7.81 -2.85 0.61
C LEU A 261 7.21 -2.67 -0.79
N LEU A 262 6.34 -3.59 -1.20
CA LEU A 262 5.56 -3.52 -2.44
C LEU A 262 4.08 -3.76 -2.13
N PHE A 263 3.23 -2.84 -2.56
CA PHE A 263 1.78 -2.93 -2.46
C PHE A 263 1.18 -2.98 -3.85
N ILE A 264 0.43 -4.02 -4.17
CA ILE A 264 -0.25 -4.19 -5.46
C ILE A 264 -1.76 -4.22 -5.21
N ASN A 265 -2.48 -3.30 -5.84
CA ASN A 265 -3.93 -3.34 -5.96
C ASN A 265 -4.30 -3.80 -7.38
N SER A 266 -5.15 -4.83 -7.52
CA SER A 266 -5.58 -5.33 -8.82
C SER A 266 -7.09 -5.54 -8.95
N HIS A 267 -7.56 -5.49 -10.19
CA HIS A 267 -8.91 -5.88 -10.57
C HIS A 267 -8.80 -6.87 -11.73
N LEU A 268 -8.99 -8.15 -11.42
CA LEU A 268 -8.77 -9.25 -12.38
C LEU A 268 -10.05 -9.59 -13.15
N SER A 269 -9.92 -10.37 -14.22
CA SER A 269 -11.03 -10.79 -15.08
C SER A 269 -12.21 -11.39 -14.29
N ALA A 270 -13.40 -10.84 -14.54
CA ALA A 270 -14.64 -11.24 -13.88
C ALA A 270 -15.24 -12.51 -14.50
N HIS A 271 -16.37 -12.96 -13.95
CA HIS A 271 -17.14 -14.16 -14.31
C HIS A 271 -16.61 -15.48 -13.75
N HIS A 272 -17.52 -16.43 -13.54
CA HIS A 272 -17.24 -17.69 -12.84
C HIS A 272 -16.22 -18.55 -13.59
N ASP A 273 -16.43 -18.73 -14.89
CA ASP A 273 -15.66 -19.66 -15.73
C ASP A 273 -14.27 -19.14 -16.13
N ASN A 274 -14.00 -17.86 -15.93
CA ASN A 274 -12.79 -17.18 -16.41
C ASN A 274 -11.57 -17.39 -15.48
N VAL A 275 -11.41 -18.59 -14.92
CA VAL A 275 -10.30 -18.94 -14.01
C VAL A 275 -8.96 -18.80 -14.73
N GLN A 276 -8.86 -19.32 -15.96
CA GLN A 276 -7.62 -19.24 -16.74
C GLN A 276 -7.25 -17.81 -17.13
N ASP A 277 -8.25 -16.96 -17.40
CA ASP A 277 -8.01 -15.53 -17.64
C ASP A 277 -7.44 -14.86 -16.40
N ARG A 278 -7.97 -15.14 -15.20
CA ARG A 278 -7.41 -14.60 -13.94
C ARG A 278 -5.97 -15.08 -13.70
N ILE A 279 -5.65 -16.33 -14.01
CA ILE A 279 -4.27 -16.85 -13.94
C ILE A 279 -3.37 -16.11 -14.93
N SER A 280 -3.84 -15.88 -16.16
CA SER A 280 -3.14 -15.12 -17.19
C SER A 280 -2.92 -13.67 -16.77
N ASP A 281 -3.94 -13.02 -16.22
CA ASP A 281 -3.91 -11.67 -15.69
C ASP A 281 -2.85 -11.50 -14.61
N TYR A 282 -2.84 -12.39 -13.61
CA TYR A 282 -1.81 -12.46 -12.58
C TYR A 282 -0.39 -12.56 -13.18
N LYS A 283 -0.18 -13.50 -14.13
CA LYS A 283 1.13 -13.70 -14.78
C LYS A 283 1.56 -12.48 -15.59
N ARG A 284 0.62 -11.84 -16.29
CA ARG A 284 0.86 -10.63 -17.09
C ARG A 284 1.19 -9.43 -16.21
N ILE A 285 0.48 -9.22 -15.10
CA ILE A 285 0.81 -8.17 -14.13
C ILE A 285 2.23 -8.40 -13.58
N CYS A 286 2.57 -9.62 -13.14
CA CYS A 286 3.91 -9.92 -12.61
C CYS A 286 5.04 -9.58 -13.60
N ARG A 287 4.81 -9.80 -14.90
CA ARG A 287 5.79 -9.53 -15.97
C ARG A 287 5.77 -8.10 -16.48
N GLY A 288 4.63 -7.43 -16.36
CA GLY A 288 4.38 -6.12 -16.98
C GLY A 288 4.60 -4.92 -16.06
N LEU A 289 4.78 -5.14 -14.75
CA LEU A 289 5.15 -4.07 -13.82
C LEU A 289 6.62 -3.68 -14.02
N ASP A 290 6.84 -2.51 -14.61
CA ASP A 290 8.14 -1.95 -14.96
C ASP A 290 8.88 -1.35 -13.74
N PHE A 291 9.65 -2.17 -13.01
CA PHE A 291 10.36 -1.79 -11.78
C PHE A 291 11.58 -2.66 -11.39
N PRO A 292 12.48 -2.15 -10.50
CA PRO A 292 12.60 -0.76 -10.05
C PRO A 292 13.19 0.16 -11.13
N LYS A 293 12.80 1.43 -11.13
CA LYS A 293 13.32 2.44 -12.07
C LYS A 293 14.56 3.15 -11.52
N ILE A 294 14.53 3.49 -10.23
CA ILE A 294 15.55 4.32 -9.55
C ILE A 294 16.06 3.62 -8.29
N LEU A 295 15.18 2.91 -7.57
CA LEU A 295 15.53 2.27 -6.31
C LEU A 295 16.49 1.08 -6.52
N PRO A 296 17.53 0.94 -5.69
CA PRO A 296 18.56 -0.08 -5.87
C PRO A 296 18.06 -1.44 -5.37
N ILE A 297 17.16 -2.10 -6.12
CA ILE A 297 16.77 -3.49 -5.84
C ILE A 297 17.65 -4.39 -6.71
N LYS A 298 18.54 -5.14 -6.06
CA LYS A 298 19.41 -6.12 -6.74
C LYS A 298 18.53 -7.12 -7.51
N SER A 299 18.95 -7.50 -8.72
CA SER A 299 18.42 -8.62 -9.51
C SER A 299 17.24 -8.37 -10.46
N HIS A 300 17.14 -7.22 -11.13
CA HIS A 300 16.18 -7.11 -12.25
C HIS A 300 16.58 -7.96 -13.49
N ARG A 301 17.86 -8.34 -13.62
CA ARG A 301 18.36 -8.99 -14.85
C ARG A 301 18.03 -10.49 -15.01
N TYR A 302 17.42 -11.16 -14.02
CA TYR A 302 17.28 -12.63 -14.04
C TYR A 302 15.97 -13.21 -13.48
N THR A 303 14.98 -12.40 -13.08
CA THR A 303 13.69 -12.93 -12.58
C THR A 303 12.52 -12.43 -13.42
N SER A 304 11.64 -13.35 -13.81
CA SER A 304 10.36 -13.04 -14.48
C SER A 304 9.25 -12.64 -13.51
N ASP A 305 9.52 -12.67 -12.20
CA ASP A 305 8.57 -12.38 -11.14
C ASP A 305 9.09 -11.26 -10.24
N ILE A 306 8.60 -10.05 -10.49
CA ILE A 306 8.94 -8.82 -9.76
C ILE A 306 8.66 -8.94 -8.26
N THR A 307 7.67 -9.74 -7.86
CA THR A 307 7.26 -9.86 -6.45
C THR A 307 8.33 -10.58 -5.61
N SER A 308 9.23 -11.34 -6.23
CA SER A 308 10.35 -12.00 -5.55
C SER A 308 11.46 -11.04 -5.08
N MET A 309 11.47 -9.79 -5.58
CA MET A 309 12.57 -8.85 -5.36
C MET A 309 12.47 -8.08 -4.03
N PHE A 310 11.28 -7.99 -3.44
CA PHE A 310 10.99 -7.17 -2.26
C PHE A 310 11.09 -7.96 -0.97
N ASP A 311 11.40 -7.29 0.14
CA ASP A 311 11.41 -7.92 1.46
C ASP A 311 10.00 -8.35 1.88
N TYR A 312 9.00 -7.50 1.61
CA TYR A 312 7.57 -7.81 1.80
C TYR A 312 6.74 -7.33 0.60
N VAL A 313 5.82 -8.17 0.17
CA VAL A 313 4.83 -7.87 -0.87
C VAL A 313 3.44 -8.11 -0.30
N PHE A 314 2.54 -7.17 -0.51
CA PHE A 314 1.12 -7.33 -0.29
C PHE A 314 0.40 -7.16 -1.62
N TRP A 315 -0.36 -8.18 -2.02
CA TRP A 315 -1.18 -8.16 -3.22
C TRP A 315 -2.63 -8.32 -2.84
N PHE A 316 -3.44 -7.31 -3.14
CA PHE A 316 -4.84 -7.26 -2.76
C PHE A 316 -5.68 -6.68 -3.88
N GLY A 317 -7.00 -6.76 -3.71
CA GLY A 317 -7.95 -6.21 -4.68
C GLY A 317 -9.17 -7.10 -4.89
N ASP A 318 -9.97 -6.74 -5.88
CA ASP A 318 -10.99 -7.60 -6.47
C ASP A 318 -10.31 -8.59 -7.43
N LEU A 319 -9.87 -9.71 -6.86
CA LEU A 319 -9.22 -10.79 -7.60
C LEU A 319 -10.23 -11.64 -8.37
N ASN A 320 -11.53 -11.44 -8.15
CA ASN A 320 -12.63 -12.04 -8.91
C ASN A 320 -12.72 -13.58 -8.93
N PHE A 321 -11.95 -14.30 -8.10
CA PHE A 321 -12.11 -15.74 -7.93
C PHE A 321 -13.44 -16.07 -7.26
N ARG A 322 -14.05 -17.19 -7.68
CA ARG A 322 -15.40 -17.60 -7.27
C ARG A 322 -15.38 -18.92 -6.50
N ILE A 323 -16.55 -19.32 -5.99
CA ILE A 323 -16.77 -20.63 -5.41
C ILE A 323 -17.21 -21.61 -6.51
N SER A 324 -16.49 -22.72 -6.67
CA SER A 324 -16.78 -23.77 -7.65
C SER A 324 -17.91 -24.71 -7.21
N GLN A 325 -19.09 -24.15 -6.93
CA GLN A 325 -20.32 -24.89 -6.64
C GLN A 325 -21.56 -24.18 -7.22
N PRO A 326 -22.66 -24.90 -7.50
CA PRO A 326 -23.93 -24.30 -7.87
C PRO A 326 -24.44 -23.32 -6.80
N ARG A 327 -25.14 -22.26 -7.22
CA ARG A 327 -25.60 -21.19 -6.33
C ARG A 327 -26.37 -21.68 -5.12
N ASP A 328 -27.31 -22.60 -5.31
CA ASP A 328 -28.18 -23.07 -4.23
C ASP A 328 -27.39 -23.81 -3.14
N ALA A 329 -26.42 -24.64 -3.54
CA ALA A 329 -25.50 -25.32 -2.62
C ALA A 329 -24.58 -24.35 -1.87
N VAL A 330 -24.19 -23.23 -2.51
CA VAL A 330 -23.44 -22.16 -1.84
C VAL A 330 -24.34 -21.46 -0.82
N LEU A 331 -25.55 -21.06 -1.21
CA LEU A 331 -26.49 -20.34 -0.34
C LEU A 331 -26.87 -21.15 0.90
N GLU A 332 -27.06 -22.46 0.79
CA GLU A 332 -27.32 -23.34 1.94
C GLU A 332 -26.20 -23.26 3.01
N GLN A 333 -24.95 -23.11 2.55
CA GLN A 333 -23.79 -23.05 3.42
C GLN A 333 -23.48 -21.64 3.93
N VAL A 334 -23.74 -20.59 3.14
CA VAL A 334 -23.33 -19.21 3.47
C VAL A 334 -24.51 -18.30 3.82
N SER A 335 -25.71 -18.85 3.94
CA SER A 335 -26.91 -18.14 4.38
C SER A 335 -27.55 -18.84 5.57
N THR A 336 -28.16 -18.08 6.47
CA THR A 336 -29.04 -18.58 7.53
C THR A 336 -30.16 -17.57 7.72
N ASN A 337 -31.41 -18.03 7.57
CA ASN A 337 -32.59 -17.16 7.57
C ASN A 337 -32.47 -15.98 6.57
N GLY A 338 -31.85 -16.23 5.41
CA GLY A 338 -31.60 -15.21 4.39
C GLY A 338 -30.45 -14.24 4.69
N GLN A 339 -29.79 -14.35 5.85
CA GLN A 339 -28.67 -13.50 6.22
C GLN A 339 -27.32 -14.15 5.90
N PRO A 340 -26.33 -13.39 5.42
CA PRO A 340 -24.97 -13.88 5.19
C PRO A 340 -24.34 -14.47 6.45
N ARG A 341 -23.69 -15.61 6.31
CA ARG A 341 -22.87 -16.22 7.36
C ARG A 341 -21.57 -16.80 6.80
N PHE A 342 -20.58 -16.92 7.66
CA PHE A 342 -19.37 -17.66 7.37
C PHE A 342 -19.60 -19.17 7.48
N SER A 343 -18.98 -19.94 6.59
CA SER A 343 -18.87 -21.40 6.68
C SER A 343 -17.47 -21.83 6.28
N GLN A 344 -16.74 -22.51 7.16
CA GLN A 344 -15.40 -23.02 6.85
C GLN A 344 -15.41 -24.03 5.69
N ALA A 345 -16.50 -24.80 5.53
CA ALA A 345 -16.62 -25.83 4.51
C ALA A 345 -16.59 -25.26 3.08
N ILE A 346 -17.15 -24.06 2.89
CA ILE A 346 -17.24 -23.43 1.56
C ILE A 346 -15.86 -23.13 0.97
N LEU A 347 -14.85 -22.89 1.81
CA LEU A 347 -13.50 -22.54 1.41
C LEU A 347 -12.79 -23.68 0.66
N LYS A 348 -13.23 -24.93 0.82
CA LYS A 348 -12.74 -26.08 0.03
C LYS A 348 -13.05 -25.95 -1.47
N HIS A 349 -14.03 -25.10 -1.80
CA HIS A 349 -14.48 -24.86 -3.16
C HIS A 349 -14.04 -23.48 -3.68
N ASP A 350 -13.23 -22.73 -2.91
CA ASP A 350 -12.70 -21.44 -3.34
C ASP A 350 -11.61 -21.62 -4.41
N GLN A 351 -11.82 -21.03 -5.59
CA GLN A 351 -10.90 -21.17 -6.71
C GLN A 351 -9.50 -20.62 -6.41
N LEU A 352 -9.37 -19.53 -5.63
CA LEU A 352 -8.07 -18.93 -5.35
C LEU A 352 -7.25 -19.82 -4.41
N LEU A 353 -7.86 -20.31 -3.33
CA LEU A 353 -7.17 -21.17 -2.36
C LEU A 353 -6.62 -22.45 -3.02
N SER A 354 -7.39 -23.08 -3.90
CA SER A 354 -6.93 -24.23 -4.68
C SER A 354 -5.72 -23.88 -5.55
N LEU A 355 -5.78 -22.76 -6.28
CA LEU A 355 -4.69 -22.34 -7.18
C LEU A 355 -3.41 -21.93 -6.45
N ILE A 356 -3.52 -21.33 -5.27
CA ILE A 356 -2.36 -21.04 -4.39
C ILE A 356 -1.73 -22.35 -3.93
N THR A 357 -2.56 -23.32 -3.48
CA THR A 357 -2.11 -24.62 -2.99
C THR A 357 -1.42 -25.44 -4.08
N GLU A 358 -1.96 -25.43 -5.30
CA GLU A 358 -1.38 -26.09 -6.48
C GLU A 358 -0.13 -25.37 -7.02
N GLY A 359 0.05 -24.08 -6.67
CA GLY A 359 1.13 -23.24 -7.18
C GLY A 359 0.91 -22.73 -8.62
N SER A 360 -0.31 -22.83 -9.15
CA SER A 360 -0.70 -22.41 -10.50
C SER A 360 -0.83 -20.88 -10.63
N ALA A 361 -1.18 -20.19 -9.54
CA ALA A 361 -1.21 -18.74 -9.41
C ALA A 361 -0.73 -18.30 -8.02
N PHE A 362 -0.24 -17.06 -7.90
CA PHE A 362 0.24 -16.49 -6.63
C PHE A 362 1.26 -17.38 -5.88
N LYS A 363 2.17 -18.02 -6.62
CA LYS A 363 3.18 -18.91 -6.04
C LYS A 363 4.03 -18.18 -4.99
N GLY A 364 4.11 -18.75 -3.79
CA GLY A 364 4.87 -18.19 -2.67
C GLY A 364 4.15 -17.08 -1.90
N PHE A 365 2.90 -16.77 -2.25
CA PHE A 365 2.03 -15.96 -1.41
C PHE A 365 1.31 -16.83 -0.38
N SER A 366 0.88 -16.18 0.69
CA SER A 366 0.01 -16.72 1.74
C SER A 366 -1.16 -15.78 1.94
N GLU A 367 -2.24 -16.33 2.49
CA GLU A 367 -3.44 -15.59 2.89
C GLU A 367 -3.73 -15.87 4.37
N ALA A 368 -4.25 -14.87 5.09
CA ALA A 368 -4.70 -15.09 6.45
C ALA A 368 -5.99 -15.93 6.46
N PRO A 369 -6.28 -16.70 7.52
CA PRO A 369 -7.52 -17.45 7.63
C PRO A 369 -8.77 -16.56 7.47
N ILE A 370 -9.69 -16.98 6.60
CA ILE A 370 -10.96 -16.29 6.37
C ILE A 370 -11.97 -16.76 7.41
N HIS A 371 -12.56 -15.82 8.14
CA HIS A 371 -13.61 -16.07 9.14
C HIS A 371 -14.88 -15.24 8.92
N PHE A 372 -15.02 -14.66 7.72
CA PHE A 372 -16.09 -13.76 7.34
C PHE A 372 -16.94 -14.31 6.18
N PRO A 373 -18.19 -13.86 6.00
CA PRO A 373 -19.04 -14.31 4.89
C PRO A 373 -18.48 -13.87 3.52
N PRO A 374 -18.92 -14.48 2.41
CA PRO A 374 -18.56 -14.03 1.07
C PRO A 374 -18.84 -12.54 0.86
N THR A 375 -17.95 -11.85 0.14
CA THR A 375 -17.96 -10.38 0.03
C THR A 375 -18.66 -9.88 -1.23
N TYR A 376 -19.07 -10.78 -2.10
CA TYR A 376 -19.80 -10.53 -3.34
C TYR A 376 -20.82 -11.65 -3.57
N LYS A 377 -21.94 -11.47 -4.26
CA LYS A 377 -22.54 -10.21 -4.73
C LYS A 377 -23.75 -9.87 -3.88
N TYR A 378 -23.84 -8.60 -3.48
CA TYR A 378 -24.96 -8.06 -2.72
C TYR A 378 -25.82 -7.13 -3.57
N ASP A 379 -27.09 -6.96 -3.21
CA ASP A 379 -27.88 -5.85 -3.74
C ASP A 379 -27.41 -4.53 -3.09
N PRO A 380 -26.99 -3.52 -3.88
CA PRO A 380 -26.54 -2.24 -3.33
C PRO A 380 -27.56 -1.60 -2.40
N GLY A 381 -27.07 -1.05 -1.28
CA GLY A 381 -27.88 -0.49 -0.20
C GLY A 381 -28.33 -1.52 0.85
N THR A 382 -28.12 -2.82 0.62
CA THR A 382 -28.64 -3.88 1.49
C THR A 382 -27.57 -4.86 2.00
N GLY A 383 -28.00 -5.81 2.84
CA GLY A 383 -27.21 -7.00 3.21
C GLY A 383 -27.67 -8.27 2.48
N ASN A 384 -28.55 -8.15 1.49
CA ASN A 384 -29.15 -9.28 0.80
C ASN A 384 -28.27 -9.72 -0.37
N TRP A 385 -28.29 -11.01 -0.66
CA TRP A 385 -27.64 -11.57 -1.84
C TRP A 385 -28.32 -11.10 -3.12
N ASP A 386 -27.54 -11.06 -4.21
CA ASP A 386 -27.99 -10.64 -5.55
C ASP A 386 -29.36 -11.22 -5.93
N SER A 387 -30.35 -10.34 -6.01
CA SER A 387 -31.71 -10.65 -6.43
C SER A 387 -31.97 -10.32 -7.91
N SER A 388 -30.97 -9.83 -8.65
CA SER A 388 -31.11 -9.56 -10.08
C SER A 388 -31.32 -10.83 -10.89
N ASP A 389 -31.76 -10.70 -12.14
CA ASP A 389 -31.95 -11.84 -13.06
C ASP A 389 -30.67 -12.67 -13.28
N LYS A 390 -29.49 -12.07 -13.00
CA LYS A 390 -28.19 -12.73 -13.14
C LYS A 390 -27.88 -13.70 -12.00
N GLN A 391 -28.58 -13.58 -10.87
CA GLN A 391 -28.49 -14.44 -9.68
C GLN A 391 -27.04 -14.89 -9.41
N ARG A 392 -26.11 -13.95 -9.20
CA ARG A 392 -24.69 -14.29 -9.03
C ARG A 392 -24.49 -15.10 -7.75
N THR A 393 -23.73 -16.19 -7.87
CA THR A 393 -23.32 -16.99 -6.71
C THR A 393 -22.45 -16.18 -5.75
N PRO A 394 -22.69 -16.24 -4.43
CA PRO A 394 -21.82 -15.63 -3.44
C PRO A 394 -20.36 -16.11 -3.55
N ALA A 395 -19.39 -15.20 -3.41
CA ALA A 395 -17.97 -15.47 -3.57
C ALA A 395 -17.05 -14.55 -2.76
N TYR A 396 -15.83 -15.03 -2.50
CA TYR A 396 -14.72 -14.27 -1.91
C TYR A 396 -13.87 -13.63 -3.01
N THR A 397 -14.43 -12.62 -3.66
CA THR A 397 -13.77 -11.90 -4.76
C THR A 397 -12.67 -10.96 -4.28
N ASP A 398 -12.83 -10.38 -3.10
CA ASP A 398 -11.96 -9.36 -2.52
C ASP A 398 -10.99 -10.00 -1.53
N ARG A 399 -9.67 -9.86 -1.76
CA ARG A 399 -8.65 -10.66 -1.04
C ARG A 399 -7.42 -9.84 -0.69
N ILE A 400 -6.69 -10.25 0.35
CA ILE A 400 -5.38 -9.71 0.73
C ILE A 400 -4.38 -10.85 0.90
N LEU A 401 -3.47 -10.95 -0.05
CA LEU A 401 -2.36 -11.90 -0.06
C LEU A 401 -1.07 -11.21 0.36
N TYR A 402 -0.16 -11.96 0.97
CA TYR A 402 1.16 -11.47 1.33
C TYR A 402 2.26 -12.47 0.99
N ARG A 403 3.44 -11.95 0.69
CA ARG A 403 4.67 -12.73 0.45
C ARG A 403 5.83 -12.03 1.13
N CYS A 404 6.79 -12.81 1.62
CA CYS A 404 8.05 -12.28 2.13
C CYS A 404 9.22 -13.16 1.72
N LYS A 405 10.45 -12.63 1.82
CA LYS A 405 11.65 -13.44 1.61
C LYS A 405 11.78 -14.50 2.70
N THR A 406 12.37 -15.65 2.37
CA THR A 406 12.44 -16.85 3.23
C THR A 406 12.98 -16.60 4.65
N SER A 407 13.81 -15.58 4.86
CA SER A 407 14.34 -15.19 6.16
C SER A 407 13.43 -14.26 6.98
N ARG A 408 12.18 -14.06 6.55
CA ARG A 408 11.23 -13.09 7.12
C ARG A 408 9.89 -13.76 7.37
N THR A 409 9.06 -13.09 8.18
CA THR A 409 7.70 -13.51 8.47
C THR A 409 6.77 -12.31 8.43
N VAL A 410 5.58 -12.50 7.87
CA VAL A 410 4.44 -11.59 8.03
C VAL A 410 3.51 -12.23 9.04
N LYS A 411 3.14 -11.51 10.10
CA LYS A 411 2.11 -11.97 11.04
C LYS A 411 0.81 -11.21 10.75
N SER A 412 -0.26 -11.94 10.45
CA SER A 412 -1.61 -11.38 10.40
C SER A 412 -2.15 -11.30 11.83
N LEU A 413 -2.52 -10.09 12.26
CA LEU A 413 -3.18 -9.85 13.54
C LEU A 413 -4.70 -9.94 13.40
N ALA A 414 -5.22 -9.55 12.23
CA ALA A 414 -6.62 -9.69 11.90
C ALA A 414 -6.84 -9.67 10.38
N TYR A 415 -7.94 -10.29 9.94
CA TYR A 415 -8.37 -10.33 8.55
C TYR A 415 -9.89 -10.52 8.51
N ASP A 416 -10.62 -9.50 8.04
CA ASP A 416 -12.09 -9.48 8.12
C ASP A 416 -12.71 -8.64 6.99
N SER A 417 -14.04 -8.66 6.91
CA SER A 417 -14.84 -7.82 6.02
C SER A 417 -15.75 -6.88 6.80
N LEU A 418 -16.01 -5.69 6.25
CA LEU A 418 -16.90 -4.72 6.86
C LEU A 418 -18.34 -4.91 6.34
N THR A 419 -19.03 -5.92 6.86
CA THR A 419 -20.38 -6.34 6.39
C THR A 419 -21.46 -5.25 6.57
N TYR A 420 -21.25 -4.30 7.48
CA TYR A 420 -22.15 -3.16 7.70
C TYR A 420 -22.02 -2.09 6.60
N VAL A 421 -20.98 -2.12 5.78
CA VAL A 421 -20.84 -1.24 4.60
C VAL A 421 -21.71 -1.79 3.47
N LYS A 422 -22.64 -0.97 2.98
CA LYS A 422 -23.70 -1.41 2.04
C LYS A 422 -23.79 -0.58 0.77
N THR A 423 -22.97 0.43 0.57
CA THR A 423 -23.07 1.30 -0.63
C THR A 423 -22.77 0.55 -1.92
N SER A 424 -21.83 -0.39 -1.89
CA SER A 424 -21.44 -1.24 -3.02
C SER A 424 -22.10 -2.62 -2.95
N ASP A 425 -22.13 -3.33 -4.08
CA ASP A 425 -22.43 -4.77 -4.17
C ASP A 425 -21.28 -5.65 -3.64
N HIS A 426 -20.15 -5.04 -3.28
CA HIS A 426 -19.04 -5.65 -2.57
C HIS A 426 -18.90 -5.13 -1.13
N LYS A 427 -18.48 -6.02 -0.22
CA LYS A 427 -18.08 -5.65 1.15
C LYS A 427 -16.57 -5.36 1.19
N PRO A 428 -16.13 -4.24 1.80
CA PRO A 428 -14.70 -3.98 1.98
C PRO A 428 -14.04 -5.10 2.77
N VAL A 429 -12.85 -5.53 2.33
CA VAL A 429 -12.00 -6.50 3.03
C VAL A 429 -10.78 -5.78 3.55
N TRP A 430 -10.42 -6.05 4.80
CA TRP A 430 -9.27 -5.42 5.42
C TRP A 430 -8.45 -6.44 6.21
N GLY A 431 -7.18 -6.12 6.42
CA GLY A 431 -6.29 -6.91 7.25
C GLY A 431 -5.28 -6.04 7.98
N LEU A 432 -4.91 -6.46 9.18
CA LEU A 432 -3.88 -5.85 10.00
C LEU A 432 -2.69 -6.80 10.10
N PHE A 433 -1.51 -6.32 9.71
CA PHE A 433 -0.30 -7.13 9.62
C PHE A 433 0.83 -6.49 10.41
N THR A 434 1.75 -7.33 10.88
CA THR A 434 3.04 -6.90 11.41
C THR A 434 4.19 -7.52 10.65
N VAL A 435 5.21 -6.72 10.39
CA VAL A 435 6.43 -7.13 9.70
C VAL A 435 7.67 -6.63 10.42
N THR A 436 8.74 -7.41 10.39
CA THR A 436 10.02 -7.00 10.99
C THR A 436 10.81 -6.12 10.02
N ILE A 437 11.21 -4.94 10.49
CA ILE A 437 12.01 -3.98 9.71
C ILE A 437 13.48 -3.97 10.13
N ARG A 438 14.35 -3.45 9.27
CA ARG A 438 15.79 -3.45 9.48
C ARG A 438 16.39 -2.07 9.17
N PRO A 439 17.54 -1.74 9.77
CA PRO A 439 18.20 -0.49 9.43
C PRO A 439 18.67 -0.51 7.98
N GLY A 440 18.77 0.66 7.36
CA GLY A 440 19.56 0.82 6.15
C GLY A 440 21.01 0.44 6.44
N SER A 441 21.62 -0.38 5.58
CA SER A 441 23.05 -0.73 5.68
C SER A 441 23.75 -0.62 4.33
N GLU A 442 25.04 -0.28 4.34
CA GLU A 442 25.89 -0.19 3.14
C GLU A 442 25.88 -1.49 2.32
N ALA A 443 25.74 -2.66 2.94
CA ALA A 443 25.75 -3.96 2.26
C ALA A 443 24.54 -4.21 1.33
N ASN A 444 23.41 -3.52 1.55
CA ASN A 444 22.24 -3.60 0.66
C ASN A 444 22.36 -2.69 -0.56
N VAL A 445 23.26 -1.71 -0.50
CA VAL A 445 23.61 -0.76 -1.54
C VAL A 445 25.08 -1.00 -1.91
N SER A 446 25.37 -2.20 -2.42
CA SER A 446 26.73 -2.52 -2.88
C SER A 446 27.08 -1.60 -4.04
N TYR A 447 28.21 -0.91 -3.88
CA TYR A 447 28.85 0.07 -4.77
C TYR A 447 28.25 1.49 -4.74
N SER A 448 28.78 2.32 -3.82
CA SER A 448 29.48 3.62 -4.05
C SER A 448 28.99 4.63 -5.12
N LEU A 449 27.87 4.41 -5.81
CA LEU A 449 27.37 5.29 -6.87
C LEU A 449 25.86 5.58 -6.82
N PHE A 450 25.06 4.85 -6.02
CA PHE A 450 23.61 5.06 -5.95
C PHE A 450 23.11 5.23 -4.51
N SER A 451 23.00 6.48 -4.08
CA SER A 451 22.23 6.83 -2.89
C SER A 451 20.75 6.54 -3.10
N ILE A 452 20.07 5.96 -2.09
CA ILE A 452 18.60 5.85 -2.09
C ILE A 452 18.02 7.27 -2.06
N PRO A 453 17.20 7.68 -3.06
CA PRO A 453 16.51 8.97 -3.03
C PRO A 453 15.52 8.95 -1.86
N LEU A 454 15.64 9.95 -0.97
CA LEU A 454 14.79 10.08 0.19
C LEU A 454 13.56 10.91 -0.14
N SER A 455 12.41 10.55 0.41
CA SER A 455 11.22 11.41 0.33
C SER A 455 11.39 12.71 1.11
N ALA A 456 12.26 12.72 2.13
CA ALA A 456 12.71 13.92 2.83
C ALA A 456 11.56 14.81 3.37
N GLY A 457 10.47 14.20 3.83
CA GLY A 457 9.33 14.92 4.38
C GLY A 457 8.26 15.33 3.37
N LEU A 458 8.36 14.90 2.12
CA LEU A 458 7.34 15.14 1.11
C LEU A 458 6.10 14.26 1.35
N PHE A 459 4.93 14.86 1.16
CA PHE A 459 3.61 14.21 1.19
C PHE A 459 2.59 15.10 0.45
N GLN A 460 1.36 14.61 0.25
CA GLN A 460 0.29 15.38 -0.41
C GLN A 460 -0.31 16.43 0.54
N ARG A 461 0.38 17.57 0.63
CA ARG A 461 0.06 18.67 1.55
C ARG A 461 -1.33 19.28 1.31
N ASP A 462 -1.75 19.40 0.07
CA ASP A 462 -3.04 20.00 -0.30
C ASP A 462 -4.22 19.15 0.17
N ILE A 463 -4.12 17.81 0.07
CA ILE A 463 -5.11 16.87 0.64
C ILE A 463 -5.18 17.01 2.16
N TYR A 464 -4.01 17.06 2.81
CA TYR A 464 -3.92 17.24 4.27
C TYR A 464 -4.58 18.53 4.74
N LEU A 465 -4.31 19.67 4.07
CA LEU A 465 -4.91 20.95 4.43
C LEU A 465 -6.42 20.99 4.20
N ALA A 466 -6.90 20.46 3.06
CA ALA A 466 -8.32 20.41 2.76
C ALA A 466 -9.09 19.61 3.82
N ALA A 467 -8.55 18.47 4.26
CA ALA A 467 -9.14 17.67 5.33
C ALA A 467 -9.15 18.40 6.68
N LEU A 468 -8.06 19.10 7.03
CA LEU A 468 -8.00 19.90 8.25
C LEU A 468 -9.04 21.02 8.28
N GLU A 469 -9.24 21.70 7.15
CA GLU A 469 -10.23 22.76 7.01
C GLU A 469 -11.66 22.23 7.22
N ARG A 470 -11.98 21.07 6.66
CA ARG A 470 -13.28 20.39 6.89
C ARG A 470 -13.50 20.04 8.35
N ARG A 471 -12.48 19.48 9.02
CA ARG A 471 -12.54 19.16 10.46
C ARG A 471 -12.73 20.41 11.31
N ALA A 472 -12.00 21.49 11.02
CA ALA A 472 -12.14 22.76 11.72
C ALA A 472 -13.56 23.34 11.56
N THR A 473 -14.09 23.27 10.34
CA THR A 473 -15.47 23.72 10.02
C THR A 473 -16.52 22.90 10.77
N ALA A 474 -16.37 21.57 10.80
CA ALA A 474 -17.28 20.68 11.54
C ALA A 474 -17.27 20.96 13.05
N LEU A 475 -16.10 21.26 13.63
CA LEU A 475 -15.97 21.66 15.04
C LEU A 475 -16.67 22.99 15.33
N GLU A 476 -16.50 23.99 14.47
CA GLU A 476 -17.16 25.29 14.61
C GLU A 476 -18.70 25.17 14.52
N ILE A 477 -19.20 24.36 13.58
CA ILE A 477 -20.64 24.06 13.46
C ILE A 477 -21.15 23.38 14.74
N LYS A 478 -20.42 22.39 15.26
CA LYS A 478 -20.79 21.69 16.50
C LYS A 478 -20.85 22.65 17.68
N LYS A 479 -19.85 23.54 17.81
CA LYS A 479 -19.80 24.57 18.85
C LYS A 479 -21.00 25.52 18.79
N ARG A 480 -21.39 25.98 17.59
CA ARG A 480 -22.57 26.83 17.38
C ARG A 480 -23.88 26.13 17.78
N LYS A 481 -24.02 24.84 17.49
CA LYS A 481 -25.20 24.03 17.86
C LYS A 481 -25.33 23.78 19.36
N THR A 482 -24.21 23.77 20.09
CA THR A 482 -24.19 23.55 21.56
C THR A 482 -24.31 24.83 22.38
N MET A 483 -24.27 26.01 21.75
CA MET A 483 -24.47 27.28 22.45
C MET A 483 -25.97 27.49 22.73
N PRO A 484 -26.41 27.68 23.99
CA PRO A 484 -27.81 27.94 24.28
C PRO A 484 -28.26 29.23 23.59
N SER A 485 -29.46 29.18 22.99
CA SER A 485 -30.18 30.36 22.52
C SER A 485 -30.24 31.37 23.67
N LYS A 486 -29.60 32.54 23.51
CA LYS A 486 -29.93 33.68 24.35
C LYS A 486 -31.36 34.08 24.01
N SER A 487 -32.31 33.52 24.75
CA SER A 487 -33.65 34.07 24.89
C SER A 487 -33.49 35.57 25.18
N LYS A 488 -34.01 36.42 24.30
CA LYS A 488 -34.14 37.84 24.55
C LYS A 488 -35.02 37.97 25.80
N SER A 489 -34.42 38.25 26.94
CA SER A 489 -35.13 38.66 28.14
C SER A 489 -35.97 39.88 27.77
N LEU A 490 -37.29 39.72 27.71
CA LEU A 490 -38.22 40.84 27.65
C LEU A 490 -38.01 41.64 28.94
N VAL A 491 -37.41 42.81 28.81
CA VAL A 491 -37.38 43.82 29.87
C VAL A 491 -38.83 44.24 30.08
N CYS A 492 -39.42 43.80 31.20
CA CYS A 492 -40.71 44.27 31.65
C CYS A 492 -40.51 45.70 32.17
N SER A 493 -40.92 46.70 31.41
CA SER A 493 -41.09 48.05 31.92
C SER A 493 -42.30 48.07 32.84
N ILE A 494 -42.08 48.27 34.13
CA ILE A 494 -43.14 48.62 35.10
C ILE A 494 -43.42 50.12 34.95
N GLN A 495 -44.72 50.44 34.95
CA GLN A 495 -45.34 51.76 34.78
C GLN A 495 -44.76 52.88 35.63
#